data_AF-A0A1I5BKM0-F1
#
_entry.id   AF-A0A1I5BKM0-F1
#
_cell.length_a   1.000
_cell.length_b   1.000
_cell.length_c   1.000
_cell.angle_alpha   90.00
_cell.angle_beta   90.00
_cell.angle_gamma   90.00
#
_symmetry.space_group_name_H-M   'P 1'
#
loop_
_entity.id
_entity.type
_entity.pdbx_description
1 polymer ?
#
loop_
_entity_poly.entity_id
_entity_poly.type
_entity_poly.pdbx_seq_one_letter_code
_entity_poly.pdbx_strand_id
1 'polypeptide(L)'
;MKTQLIRIAAAFISGSLIMILHEFPKAILFYIINPSKDKKDKNIIFKLHHYIDPIGIIFCITSMAGFSKPYMYRIKDKKTNFILGIAGFASLALTFIISVLILRFGIGMNSDFTYDANIGTTDLILQYIMVYMALLSISMFIVNLFPVSTFDMGLCIAGKSPNKFFSIIRNDYLIKMILFFAMILQIIANISTTILRMLLWRGNI
;
A
#
# COMPACT_ATOMS: atom_id res chain seq x y z
N MET A 1 -12.66 -25.28 -1.00
CA MET A 1 -11.34 -25.13 -1.65
C MET A 1 -11.33 -24.08 -2.76
N LYS A 2 -12.18 -24.14 -3.79
CA LYS A 2 -12.17 -23.18 -4.93
C LYS A 2 -12.20 -21.70 -4.51
N THR A 3 -13.09 -21.32 -3.58
CA THR A 3 -13.19 -19.92 -3.10
C THR A 3 -11.97 -19.45 -2.31
N GLN A 4 -11.31 -20.34 -1.56
CA GLN A 4 -10.08 -20.00 -0.83
C GLN A 4 -8.91 -19.75 -1.79
N LEU A 5 -8.79 -20.58 -2.82
CA LEU A 5 -7.81 -20.36 -3.90
C LEU A 5 -8.03 -19.02 -4.61
N ILE A 6 -9.29 -18.67 -4.92
CA ILE A 6 -9.64 -17.38 -5.51
C ILE A 6 -9.25 -16.22 -4.59
N ARG A 7 -9.51 -16.33 -3.28
CA ARG A 7 -9.14 -15.30 -2.30
C ARG A 7 -7.63 -15.10 -2.22
N ILE A 8 -6.86 -16.19 -2.14
CA ILE A 8 -5.39 -16.12 -2.09
C ILE A 8 -4.85 -15.52 -3.37
N ALA A 9 -5.34 -15.94 -4.53
CA ALA A 9 -4.95 -15.40 -5.82
C ALA A 9 -5.29 -13.90 -5.93
N ALA A 10 -6.50 -13.50 -5.52
CA ALA A 10 -6.91 -12.10 -5.51
C ALA A 10 -6.04 -11.26 -4.56
N ALA A 11 -5.74 -11.74 -3.36
CA ALA A 11 -4.86 -11.05 -2.41
C ALA A 11 -3.44 -10.90 -2.97
N PHE A 12 -2.91 -11.93 -3.63
CA PHE A 12 -1.60 -11.88 -4.29
C PHE A 12 -1.57 -10.85 -5.44
N ILE A 13 -2.58 -10.87 -6.31
CA ILE A 13 -2.71 -9.95 -7.45
C ILE A 13 -2.85 -8.52 -6.93
N SER A 14 -3.80 -8.27 -6.02
CA SER A 14 -4.04 -6.94 -5.47
C SER A 14 -2.84 -6.42 -4.69
N GLY A 15 -2.19 -7.26 -3.88
CA GLY A 15 -0.96 -6.89 -3.16
C GLY A 15 0.16 -6.48 -4.11
N SER A 16 0.40 -7.25 -5.17
CA SER A 16 1.40 -6.92 -6.20
C SER A 16 1.09 -5.59 -6.91
N LEU A 17 -0.17 -5.40 -7.31
CA LEU A 17 -0.62 -4.17 -7.97
C LEU A 17 -0.46 -2.95 -7.08
N ILE A 18 -0.85 -3.03 -5.81
CA ILE A 18 -0.72 -1.91 -4.87
C ILE A 18 0.73 -1.53 -4.65
N MET A 19 1.63 -2.51 -4.48
CA MET A 19 3.07 -2.22 -4.34
C MET A 19 3.62 -1.45 -5.54
N ILE A 20 3.21 -1.85 -6.75
CA ILE A 20 3.59 -1.16 -7.99
C ILE A 20 2.99 0.25 -8.02
N LEU A 21 1.68 0.39 -7.80
CA LEU A 21 0.98 1.68 -7.83
C LEU A 21 1.47 2.63 -6.74
N HIS A 22 2.02 2.11 -5.65
CA HIS A 22 2.61 2.88 -4.56
C HIS A 22 4.00 3.41 -4.91
N GLU A 23 4.90 2.56 -5.41
CA GLU A 23 6.31 2.93 -5.66
C GLU A 23 6.55 3.56 -7.05
N PHE A 24 5.79 3.16 -8.06
CA PHE A 24 6.00 3.64 -9.43
C PHE A 24 5.81 5.17 -9.57
N PRO A 25 4.78 5.81 -8.97
CA PRO A 25 4.66 7.27 -9.00
C PRO A 25 5.84 8.00 -8.32
N LYS A 26 6.36 7.45 -7.22
CA LYS A 26 7.56 7.99 -6.55
C LYS A 26 8.76 7.93 -7.50
N ALA A 27 8.92 6.80 -8.19
CA ALA A 27 10.04 6.61 -9.09
C ALA A 27 9.98 7.61 -10.25
N ILE A 28 8.80 7.82 -10.84
CA ILE A 28 8.60 8.86 -11.86
C ILE A 28 8.96 10.25 -11.32
N LEU A 29 8.39 10.65 -10.18
CA LEU A 29 8.63 11.96 -9.58
C LEU A 29 10.11 12.20 -9.26
N PHE A 30 10.80 11.18 -8.78
CA PHE A 30 12.23 11.28 -8.49
C PHE A 30 13.05 11.68 -9.71
N TYR A 31 12.75 11.14 -10.90
CA TYR A 31 13.44 11.47 -12.15
C TYR A 31 13.02 12.82 -12.73
N ILE A 32 11.75 13.21 -12.55
CA ILE A 32 11.29 14.54 -12.95
C ILE A 32 12.05 15.61 -12.16
N ILE A 33 12.25 15.40 -10.86
CA ILE A 33 12.94 16.34 -9.98
C ILE A 33 14.47 16.30 -10.21
N ASN A 34 15.03 15.15 -10.61
CA ASN A 34 16.47 14.96 -10.81
C ASN A 34 16.81 14.52 -12.26
N PRO A 35 16.63 15.40 -13.25
CA PRO A 35 16.77 15.05 -14.67
C PRO A 35 18.20 14.75 -15.11
N SER A 36 19.22 15.10 -14.29
CA SER A 36 20.65 14.92 -14.58
C SER A 36 21.16 13.48 -14.45
N LYS A 37 20.30 12.52 -14.08
CA LYS A 37 20.69 11.09 -13.99
C LYS A 37 20.68 10.39 -15.35
N ASP A 38 21.62 9.45 -15.48
CA ASP A 38 21.96 8.78 -16.72
C ASP A 38 20.76 8.06 -17.37
N LYS A 39 20.68 8.06 -18.70
CA LYS A 39 19.53 7.51 -19.46
C LYS A 39 19.31 6.01 -19.19
N LYS A 40 20.38 5.28 -18.85
CA LYS A 40 20.31 3.86 -18.49
C LYS A 40 19.49 3.61 -17.23
N ASP A 41 19.50 4.54 -16.28
CA ASP A 41 18.74 4.38 -15.03
C ASP A 41 17.23 4.57 -15.26
N LYS A 42 16.81 5.30 -16.30
CA LYS A 42 15.38 5.52 -16.62
C LYS A 42 14.67 4.23 -17.03
N ASN A 43 15.34 3.33 -17.74
CA ASN A 43 14.75 2.06 -18.16
C ASN A 43 14.54 1.07 -17.01
N ILE A 44 15.27 1.25 -15.90
CA ILE A 44 15.15 0.38 -14.72
C ILE A 44 13.84 0.64 -13.96
N ILE A 45 13.29 1.87 -14.03
CA ILE A 45 12.00 2.24 -13.42
C ILE A 45 10.85 1.39 -13.97
N PHE A 46 10.88 1.09 -15.26
CA PHE A 46 9.82 0.31 -15.91
C PHE A 46 9.87 -1.18 -15.56
N LYS A 47 10.88 -1.64 -14.81
CA LYS A 47 10.95 -3.00 -14.28
C LYS A 47 10.06 -3.13 -13.04
N LEU A 48 8.75 -3.25 -13.28
CA LEU A 48 7.72 -3.26 -12.21
C LEU A 48 7.94 -4.32 -11.13
N HIS A 49 8.53 -5.47 -11.49
CA HIS A 49 8.83 -6.54 -10.55
C HIS A 49 9.82 -6.13 -9.44
N HIS A 50 10.60 -5.06 -9.64
CA HIS A 50 11.51 -4.56 -8.60
C HIS A 50 10.79 -3.89 -7.42
N TYR A 51 9.55 -3.45 -7.59
CA TYR A 51 8.76 -2.82 -6.53
C TYR A 51 8.07 -3.82 -5.60
N ILE A 52 7.94 -5.06 -6.09
CA ILE A 52 7.27 -6.13 -5.37
C ILE A 52 8.22 -6.67 -4.29
N ASP A 53 7.78 -6.62 -3.04
CA ASP A 53 8.48 -7.24 -1.92
C ASP A 53 7.88 -8.63 -1.64
N PRO A 54 8.67 -9.72 -1.74
CA PRO A 54 8.18 -11.06 -1.44
C PRO A 54 7.69 -11.22 0.01
N ILE A 55 8.37 -10.60 0.99
CA ILE A 55 7.97 -10.64 2.39
C ILE A 55 6.72 -9.80 2.58
N GLY A 56 6.66 -8.63 1.94
CA GLY A 56 5.46 -7.79 1.91
C GLY A 56 4.24 -8.54 1.37
N ILE A 57 4.39 -9.35 0.31
CA ILE A 57 3.31 -10.17 -0.24
C ILE A 57 2.83 -11.21 0.76
N ILE A 58 3.75 -11.89 1.46
CA ILE A 58 3.38 -12.86 2.50
C ILE A 58 2.49 -12.21 3.55
N PHE A 59 2.85 -10.99 3.99
CA PHE A 59 2.02 -10.24 4.93
C PHE A 59 0.71 -9.72 4.32
N CYS A 60 0.67 -9.34 3.04
CA CYS A 60 -0.59 -9.04 2.35
C CYS A 60 -1.56 -10.24 2.39
N ILE A 61 -1.05 -11.46 2.18
CA ILE A 61 -1.87 -12.69 2.14
C ILE A 61 -2.26 -13.17 3.55
N THR A 62 -1.36 -13.07 4.53
CA THR A 62 -1.55 -13.65 5.87
C THR A 62 -2.15 -12.68 6.88
N SER A 63 -1.71 -11.42 6.86
CA SER A 63 -2.11 -10.39 7.82
C SER A 63 -2.90 -9.24 7.20
N MET A 64 -3.21 -9.29 5.90
CA MET A 64 -3.97 -8.24 5.19
C MET A 64 -3.34 -6.83 5.30
N ALA A 65 -2.05 -6.78 5.57
CA ALA A 65 -1.26 -5.57 5.69
C ALA A 65 0.13 -5.90 5.15
N GLY A 66 0.69 -5.07 4.30
CA GLY A 66 2.00 -5.32 3.72
C GLY A 66 2.72 -4.01 3.39
N PHE A 67 3.93 -4.15 2.88
CA PHE A 67 4.81 -3.05 2.50
C PHE A 67 5.48 -3.36 1.16
N SER A 68 5.81 -2.32 0.40
CA SER A 68 6.55 -2.45 -0.86
C SER A 68 8.05 -2.40 -0.65
N LYS A 69 8.79 -2.91 -1.63
CA LYS A 69 10.25 -2.78 -1.63
C LYS A 69 10.60 -1.34 -2.02
N PRO A 70 11.25 -0.56 -1.15
CA PRO A 70 11.61 0.82 -1.49
C PRO A 70 12.63 0.78 -2.62
N TYR A 71 12.38 1.57 -3.67
CA TYR A 71 13.41 1.77 -4.68
C TYR A 71 14.60 2.50 -4.06
N MET A 72 15.83 2.03 -4.31
CA MET A 72 17.03 2.63 -3.71
C MET A 72 17.34 3.99 -4.34
N TYR A 73 16.61 5.01 -3.93
CA TYR A 73 16.92 6.38 -4.25
C TYR A 73 18.13 6.82 -3.41
N ARG A 74 19.26 7.13 -4.07
CA ARG A 74 20.30 7.95 -3.43
C ARG A 74 19.80 9.40 -3.35
N ILE A 75 18.95 9.70 -2.37
CA ILE A 75 18.35 11.02 -2.18
C ILE A 75 19.32 11.85 -1.35
N LYS A 76 19.86 12.91 -1.94
CA LYS A 76 20.71 13.89 -1.24
C LYS A 76 19.90 15.07 -0.70
N ASP A 77 18.76 15.38 -1.32
CA ASP A 77 17.99 16.59 -1.05
C ASP A 77 16.77 16.36 -0.16
N LYS A 78 16.66 17.19 0.89
CA LYS A 78 15.54 17.18 1.85
C LYS A 78 14.17 17.39 1.18
N LYS A 79 14.09 18.30 0.21
CA LYS A 79 12.85 18.60 -0.52
C LYS A 79 12.38 17.38 -1.31
N THR A 80 13.29 16.68 -1.98
CA THR A 80 13.00 15.47 -2.74
C THR A 80 12.49 14.35 -1.83
N ASN A 81 13.11 14.13 -0.67
CA ASN A 81 12.61 13.16 0.34
C ASN A 81 11.16 13.45 0.72
N PHE A 82 10.86 14.72 1.04
CA PHE A 82 9.52 15.12 1.46
C PHE A 82 8.47 14.90 0.36
N ILE A 83 8.78 15.31 -0.88
CA ILE A 83 7.86 15.16 -2.02
C ILE A 83 7.59 13.69 -2.31
N LEU A 84 8.61 12.83 -2.24
CA LEU A 84 8.43 11.39 -2.47
C LEU A 84 7.58 10.72 -1.39
N GLY A 85 7.77 11.09 -0.13
CA GLY A 85 6.92 10.60 0.96
C GLY A 85 5.45 11.00 0.77
N ILE A 86 5.19 12.27 0.43
CA ILE A 86 3.82 12.73 0.12
C ILE A 86 3.25 11.98 -1.08
N ALA A 87 4.04 11.75 -2.13
CA ALA A 87 3.60 11.05 -3.32
C ALA A 87 3.18 9.60 -3.04
N GLY A 88 3.87 8.90 -2.14
CA GLY A 88 3.47 7.56 -1.69
C GLY A 88 2.15 7.55 -0.94
N PHE A 89 1.98 8.46 0.02
CA PHE A 89 0.70 8.60 0.70
C PHE A 89 -0.44 8.96 -0.26
N ALA A 90 -0.18 9.88 -1.20
CA ALA A 90 -1.16 10.29 -2.19
C ALA A 90 -1.54 9.15 -3.14
N SER A 91 -0.58 8.33 -3.59
CA SER A 91 -0.87 7.19 -4.48
C SER A 91 -1.69 6.10 -3.78
N LEU A 92 -1.37 5.80 -2.52
CA LEU A 92 -2.14 4.86 -1.70
C LEU A 92 -3.55 5.37 -1.41
N ALA A 93 -3.69 6.64 -1.01
CA ALA A 93 -4.99 7.25 -0.75
C ALA A 93 -5.86 7.30 -2.00
N LEU A 94 -5.29 7.67 -3.16
CA LEU A 94 -6.01 7.69 -4.43
C LEU A 94 -6.47 6.29 -4.83
N THR A 95 -5.60 5.29 -4.72
CA THR A 95 -5.95 3.88 -5.00
C THR A 95 -7.09 3.42 -4.11
N PHE A 96 -7.03 3.73 -2.81
CA PHE A 96 -8.10 3.41 -1.86
C PHE A 96 -9.44 4.06 -2.24
N ILE A 97 -9.45 5.37 -2.48
CA ILE A 97 -10.66 6.12 -2.83
C ILE A 97 -11.29 5.55 -4.11
N ILE A 98 -10.49 5.32 -5.16
CA ILE A 98 -10.99 4.75 -6.42
C ILE A 98 -11.57 3.35 -6.19
N SER A 99 -10.89 2.48 -5.45
CA SER A 99 -11.40 1.13 -5.14
C SER A 99 -12.70 1.19 -4.34
N VAL A 100 -12.82 2.08 -3.36
CA VAL A 100 -14.06 2.26 -2.58
C VAL A 100 -15.20 2.77 -3.46
N LEU A 101 -14.94 3.72 -4.36
CA LEU A 101 -15.96 4.23 -5.30
C LEU A 101 -16.46 3.12 -6.23
N ILE A 102 -15.56 2.29 -6.76
CA ILE A 102 -15.92 1.14 -7.60
C ILE A 102 -16.76 0.13 -6.78
N LEU A 103 -16.34 -0.18 -5.55
CA LEU A 103 -17.09 -1.10 -4.68
C LEU A 103 -18.49 -0.58 -4.36
N ARG A 104 -18.62 0.73 -4.09
CA ARG A 104 -19.89 1.34 -3.66
C ARG A 104 -20.86 1.59 -4.81
N PHE A 105 -20.38 2.14 -5.93
CA PHE A 105 -21.24 2.58 -7.03
C PHE A 105 -21.22 1.61 -8.23
N GLY A 106 -20.10 0.93 -8.48
CA GLY A 106 -20.00 -0.01 -9.60
C GLY A 106 -20.53 -1.40 -9.24
N ILE A 107 -20.06 -1.97 -8.13
CA ILE A 107 -20.39 -3.33 -7.69
C ILE A 107 -21.61 -3.35 -6.75
N GLY A 108 -21.81 -2.29 -5.95
CA GLY A 108 -22.89 -2.25 -4.96
C GLY A 108 -22.64 -3.14 -3.74
N MET A 109 -21.38 -3.30 -3.33
CA MET A 109 -20.99 -4.15 -2.20
C MET A 109 -21.55 -3.60 -0.86
N ASN A 110 -22.12 -4.49 -0.04
CA ASN A 110 -22.60 -4.16 1.30
C ASN A 110 -21.47 -4.19 2.35
N SER A 111 -21.69 -3.52 3.48
CA SER A 111 -20.73 -3.42 4.60
C SER A 111 -20.33 -4.75 5.23
N ASP A 112 -21.18 -5.77 5.13
CA ASP A 112 -20.90 -7.09 5.70
C ASP A 112 -20.02 -7.96 4.77
N PHE A 113 -19.58 -7.41 3.63
CA PHE A 113 -18.86 -8.14 2.59
C PHE A 113 -19.59 -9.43 2.17
N THR A 114 -20.93 -9.42 2.25
CA THR A 114 -21.78 -10.55 1.87
C THR A 114 -21.82 -10.65 0.36
N TYR A 115 -21.51 -11.85 -0.14
CA TYR A 115 -21.51 -12.16 -1.56
C TYR A 115 -22.89 -12.68 -1.96
N ASP A 116 -23.39 -12.21 -3.10
CA ASP A 116 -24.59 -12.78 -3.68
C ASP A 116 -24.25 -14.16 -4.28
N ALA A 117 -24.97 -15.20 -3.86
CA ALA A 117 -24.62 -16.59 -4.15
C ALA A 117 -24.81 -16.97 -5.63
N ASN A 118 -25.49 -16.13 -6.41
CA ASN A 118 -25.83 -16.35 -7.81
C ASN A 118 -24.89 -15.65 -8.81
N ILE A 119 -23.78 -15.08 -8.33
CA ILE A 119 -22.83 -14.35 -9.18
C ILE A 119 -21.92 -15.30 -9.96
N GLY A 120 -21.64 -14.96 -11.22
CA GLY A 120 -20.69 -15.68 -12.07
C GLY A 120 -19.27 -15.69 -11.47
N THR A 121 -18.47 -16.72 -11.78
CA THR A 121 -17.12 -16.88 -11.22
C THR A 121 -16.19 -15.71 -11.56
N THR A 122 -16.35 -15.09 -12.72
CA THR A 122 -15.56 -13.91 -13.16
C THR A 122 -15.84 -12.69 -12.31
N ASP A 123 -17.11 -12.41 -12.06
CA ASP A 123 -17.55 -11.26 -11.28
C ASP A 123 -17.14 -11.44 -9.81
N LEU A 124 -17.24 -12.66 -9.29
CA LEU A 124 -16.73 -13.00 -7.96
C LEU A 124 -15.23 -12.69 -7.81
N ILE A 125 -14.41 -13.08 -8.81
CA ILE A 125 -12.96 -12.78 -8.81
C ILE A 125 -12.72 -11.28 -8.82
N LEU A 126 -13.40 -10.53 -9.69
CA LEU A 126 -13.26 -9.08 -9.79
C LEU A 126 -13.63 -8.39 -8.48
N GLN A 127 -14.73 -8.81 -7.84
CA GLN A 127 -15.13 -8.31 -6.54
C GLN A 127 -14.07 -8.56 -5.46
N TYR A 128 -13.51 -9.78 -5.37
CA TYR A 128 -12.43 -10.07 -4.43
C TYR A 128 -11.21 -9.19 -4.69
N ILE A 129 -10.79 -9.04 -5.94
CA ILE A 129 -9.66 -8.17 -6.30
C ILE A 129 -9.92 -6.74 -5.82
N MET A 130 -11.11 -6.18 -6.06
CA MET A 130 -11.45 -4.81 -5.66
C MET A 130 -11.52 -4.64 -4.13
N VAL A 131 -12.07 -5.61 -3.41
CA VAL A 131 -12.07 -5.59 -1.93
C VAL A 131 -10.64 -5.63 -1.40
N TYR A 132 -9.79 -6.52 -1.91
CA TYR A 132 -8.38 -6.57 -1.50
C TYR A 132 -7.60 -5.33 -1.93
N MET A 133 -7.91 -4.72 -3.08
CA MET A 133 -7.31 -3.44 -3.50
C MET A 133 -7.64 -2.32 -2.51
N ALA A 134 -8.91 -2.20 -2.10
CA ALA A 134 -9.29 -1.22 -1.09
C ALA A 134 -8.61 -1.51 0.26
N LEU A 135 -8.71 -2.74 0.75
CA LEU A 135 -8.24 -3.10 2.08
C LEU A 135 -6.71 -3.03 2.20
N LEU A 136 -5.97 -3.56 1.22
CA LEU A 136 -4.51 -3.55 1.25
C LEU A 136 -3.93 -2.14 1.00
N SER A 137 -4.59 -1.29 0.20
CA SER A 137 -4.13 0.10 0.00
C SER A 137 -4.22 0.94 1.28
N ILE A 138 -5.34 0.87 2.01
CA ILE A 138 -5.46 1.57 3.30
C ILE A 138 -4.57 0.93 4.38
N SER A 139 -4.39 -0.39 4.36
CA SER A 139 -3.48 -1.06 5.30
C SER A 139 -2.03 -0.66 5.06
N MET A 140 -1.59 -0.62 3.79
CA MET A 140 -0.26 -0.14 3.42
C MET A 140 -0.09 1.36 3.70
N PHE A 141 -1.16 2.15 3.60
CA PHE A 141 -1.15 3.55 4.03
C PHE A 141 -0.84 3.66 5.52
N ILE A 142 -1.54 2.89 6.37
CA ILE A 142 -1.31 2.87 7.82
C ILE A 142 0.10 2.34 8.15
N VAL A 143 0.56 1.29 7.48
CA VAL A 143 1.94 0.76 7.64
C VAL A 143 2.97 1.85 7.34
N ASN A 144 2.77 2.63 6.28
CA ASN A 144 3.68 3.72 5.90
C ASN A 144 3.65 4.94 6.85
N LEU A 145 2.67 5.03 7.77
CA LEU A 145 2.68 6.04 8.84
C LEU A 145 3.69 5.72 9.94
N PHE A 146 4.12 4.46 10.06
CA PHE A 146 5.17 4.12 11.02
C PHE A 146 6.47 4.81 10.60
N PRO A 147 7.20 5.45 11.54
CA PRO A 147 8.41 6.20 11.24
C PRO A 147 9.60 5.25 11.02
N VAL A 148 9.51 4.35 10.04
CA VAL A 148 10.62 3.51 9.57
C VAL A 148 11.39 4.29 8.53
N SER A 149 12.73 4.22 8.57
CA SER A 149 13.61 5.02 7.70
C SER A 149 13.31 4.90 6.20
N THR A 150 12.83 3.73 5.76
CA THR A 150 12.51 3.42 4.36
C THR A 150 11.07 3.73 3.95
N PHE A 151 10.18 4.03 4.90
CA PHE A 151 8.76 4.29 4.63
C PHE A 151 8.48 5.77 4.42
N ASP A 152 7.28 6.08 3.92
CA ASP A 152 6.90 7.44 3.54
C ASP A 152 6.94 8.43 4.69
N MET A 153 6.50 8.02 5.89
CA MET A 153 6.65 8.88 7.06
C MET A 153 8.13 9.12 7.40
N GLY A 154 8.99 8.12 7.24
CA GLY A 154 10.44 8.25 7.37
C GLY A 154 11.01 9.28 6.40
N LEU A 155 10.61 9.22 5.12
CA LEU A 155 10.99 10.19 4.09
C LEU A 155 10.49 11.60 4.40
N CYS A 156 9.24 11.73 4.87
CA CYS A 156 8.67 13.00 5.30
C CYS A 156 9.46 13.63 6.46
N ILE A 157 9.84 12.81 7.46
CA ILE A 157 10.64 13.26 8.61
C ILE A 157 12.07 13.61 8.17
N ALA A 158 12.68 12.84 7.27
CA ALA A 158 13.98 13.15 6.68
C ALA A 158 13.98 14.51 5.97
N GLY A 159 12.88 14.83 5.28
CA GLY A 159 12.71 16.10 4.60
C GLY A 159 12.50 17.30 5.53
N LYS A 160 11.68 17.15 6.58
CA LYS A 160 11.40 18.25 7.53
C LYS A 160 12.49 18.45 8.59
N SER A 161 12.99 17.38 9.17
CA SER A 161 13.87 17.44 10.35
C SER A 161 14.91 16.30 10.34
N PRO A 162 16.09 16.54 9.72
CA PRO A 162 17.17 15.54 9.64
C PRO A 162 17.65 15.05 11.01
N ASN A 163 17.69 15.92 12.03
CA ASN A 163 18.15 15.55 13.37
C ASN A 163 17.23 14.49 14.01
N LYS A 164 15.91 14.58 13.79
CA LYS A 164 14.95 13.56 14.25
C LYS A 164 15.05 12.29 13.42
N PHE A 165 15.37 12.41 12.13
CA PHE A 165 15.60 11.26 11.26
C PHE A 165 16.79 10.41 11.71
N PHE A 166 17.87 11.02 12.22
CA PHE A 166 18.98 10.25 12.82
C PHE A 166 18.54 9.43 14.04
N SER A 167 17.67 9.98 14.90
CA SER A 167 17.11 9.22 16.01
C SER A 167 16.23 8.06 15.56
N ILE A 168 15.50 8.23 14.44
CA ILE A 168 14.72 7.16 13.82
C ILE A 168 15.64 6.06 13.32
N ILE A 169 16.70 6.41 12.58
CA ILE A 169 17.70 5.43 12.10
C ILE A 169 18.31 4.66 13.28
N ARG A 170 18.64 5.36 14.37
CA ARG A 170 19.22 4.72 15.57
C ARG A 170 18.30 3.67 16.20
N ASN A 171 16.99 3.92 16.17
CA ASN A 171 15.99 3.03 16.77
C ASN A 171 15.18 2.24 15.72
N ASP A 172 15.66 2.16 14.47
CA ASP A 172 14.91 1.61 13.33
C ASP A 172 14.48 0.16 13.57
N TYR A 173 15.35 -0.63 14.23
CA TYR A 173 15.04 -2.00 14.64
C TYR A 173 13.83 -2.07 15.58
N LEU A 174 13.77 -1.23 16.62
CA LEU A 174 12.66 -1.23 17.58
C LEU A 174 11.34 -0.85 16.90
N ILE A 175 11.36 0.14 16.01
CA ILE A 175 10.17 0.59 15.27
C ILE A 175 9.67 -0.53 14.35
N LYS A 176 10.57 -1.22 13.64
CA LYS A 176 10.22 -2.39 12.82
C LYS A 176 9.65 -3.53 13.65
N MET A 177 10.20 -3.82 14.83
CA MET A 177 9.67 -4.84 15.74
C MET A 177 8.25 -4.52 16.18
N ILE A 178 7.96 -3.27 16.56
CA ILE A 178 6.61 -2.82 16.92
C ILE A 178 5.65 -2.97 15.73
N LEU A 179 6.09 -2.58 14.53
CA LEU A 179 5.31 -2.74 13.31
C LEU A 179 4.98 -4.21 13.02
N PHE A 180 5.98 -5.09 13.03
CA PHE A 180 5.75 -6.52 12.79
C PHE A 180 4.83 -7.13 13.84
N PHE A 181 4.98 -6.75 15.11
CA PHE A 181 4.09 -7.18 16.17
C PHE A 181 2.64 -6.72 15.90
N ALA A 182 2.43 -5.46 15.50
CA ALA A 182 1.11 -4.94 15.15
C ALA A 182 0.48 -5.64 13.94
N MET A 183 1.29 -6.04 12.96
CA MET A 183 0.85 -6.81 11.78
C MET A 183 0.48 -8.25 12.15
N ILE A 184 1.30 -8.94 12.95
CA ILE A 184 1.04 -10.32 13.41
C ILE A 184 -0.24 -10.36 14.25
N LEU A 185 -0.45 -9.37 15.12
CA LEU A 185 -1.69 -9.22 15.90
C LEU A 185 -2.89 -8.72 15.08
N GLN A 186 -2.73 -8.51 13.76
CA GLN A 186 -3.76 -8.04 12.83
C GLN A 186 -4.41 -6.71 13.24
N ILE A 187 -3.74 -5.89 14.05
CA ILE A 187 -4.26 -4.59 14.49
C ILE A 187 -4.52 -3.69 13.29
N ILE A 188 -3.57 -3.64 12.35
CA ILE A 188 -3.67 -2.84 11.13
C ILE A 188 -4.84 -3.32 10.26
N ALA A 189 -4.98 -4.62 10.06
CA ALA A 189 -6.08 -5.19 9.28
C ALA A 189 -7.45 -4.91 9.91
N ASN A 190 -7.55 -5.00 11.24
CA ASN A 190 -8.79 -4.71 11.96
C ASN A 190 -9.20 -3.25 11.83
N ILE A 191 -8.23 -2.32 11.91
CA ILE A 191 -8.48 -0.90 11.67
C ILE A 191 -8.94 -0.68 10.22
N SER A 192 -8.20 -1.22 9.25
CA SER A 192 -8.50 -1.09 7.82
C SER A 192 -9.87 -1.63 7.43
N THR A 193 -10.23 -2.81 7.94
CA THR A 193 -11.56 -3.41 7.72
C THR A 193 -12.66 -2.54 8.33
N THR A 194 -12.45 -2.02 9.54
CA THR A 194 -13.40 -1.11 10.19
C THR A 194 -13.63 0.15 9.36
N ILE A 195 -12.56 0.78 8.88
CA ILE A 195 -12.64 1.96 7.99
C ILE A 195 -13.43 1.63 6.72
N LEU A 196 -13.11 0.51 6.06
CA LEU A 196 -13.78 0.10 4.84
C LEU A 196 -15.27 -0.19 5.08
N ARG A 197 -15.62 -0.87 6.18
CA ARG A 197 -17.01 -1.14 6.57
C ARG A 197 -17.80 0.15 6.77
N MET A 198 -17.23 1.12 7.47
CA MET A 198 -17.87 2.42 7.69
C MET A 198 -18.15 3.16 6.38
N LEU A 199 -17.24 3.08 5.41
CA LEU A 199 -17.41 3.74 4.10
C LEU A 199 -18.40 3.04 3.16
N LEU A 200 -18.54 1.72 3.30
CA LEU A 200 -19.51 0.91 2.55
C LEU A 200 -20.86 0.79 3.26
N TRP A 201 -20.99 1.29 4.49
CA TRP A 201 -22.23 1.25 5.23
C TRP A 201 -23.31 2.06 4.51
N ARG A 202 -24.32 1.35 4.01
CA ARG A 202 -25.61 1.92 3.63
C ARG A 202 -26.44 1.93 4.90
N GLY A 203 -26.51 3.06 5.59
CA GLY A 203 -27.59 3.27 6.55
C GLY A 203 -28.90 3.04 5.81
N ASN A 204 -29.74 2.13 6.30
CA ASN A 204 -31.13 2.10 5.88
C ASN A 204 -31.72 3.46 6.28
N ILE A 205 -31.90 4.34 5.30
CA ILE A 205 -32.79 5.50 5.37
C ILE A 205 -34.08 5.07 4.71
#